data_AF-X4ZFN3-F1
#
_entry.id   AF-X4ZFN3-F1
#
_cell.length_a   1.000
_cell.length_b   1.000
_cell.length_c   1.000
_cell.angle_alpha   90.00
_cell.angle_beta   90.00
_cell.angle_gamma   90.00
#
_symmetry.space_group_name_H-M   'P 1'
#
loop_
_entity.id
_entity.type
_entity.pdbx_description
1 polymer ?
#
loop_
_entity_poly.entity_id
_entity_poly.type
_entity_poly.pdbx_seq_one_letter_code
_entity_poly.pdbx_strand_id
1 'polypeptide(L)'
;MIEIYTHEWKTVGANLAEAMLDGKVSVEDTCAAIIPVLDLLRKVFPDEAEYPARQGEYYHLDGQLRRAGQAYQRTLALEPPLAITEQEAAAIRRHCPLLLTTEAECFPLKDIAAVHHPTRPLIGYHLFWEDDFDFPDDYEPCDHEEIWVEYDPVEETVTQVMTFFHSSVISSEEAVREARERGERPIIRIEWGKHGSLLKGWETIDIPMKNMTMQDWIRQTYEHVKNGGRLPEHPLKRFWPRGFEGSYESYIDFSVPIDPLLYLERKPLIFKSLHVNAILFTEAIPYNFHPKMEWPDRFARALLD
;
A
#
# COMPACT_ATOMS: atom_id res chain seq x y z
N MET A 1 12.52 37.07 18.93
CA MET A 1 11.53 36.35 19.77
C MET A 1 10.93 35.17 19.00
N ILE A 2 10.33 35.39 17.81
CA ILE A 2 9.82 34.27 16.99
C ILE A 2 10.91 33.26 16.60
N GLU A 3 12.12 33.72 16.28
CA GLU A 3 13.26 32.84 15.95
C GLU A 3 13.62 31.86 17.08
N ILE A 4 13.49 32.30 18.35
CA ILE A 4 13.74 31.47 19.53
C ILE A 4 12.66 30.38 19.60
N TYR A 5 11.38 30.77 19.49
CA TYR A 5 10.26 29.82 19.50
C TYR A 5 10.29 28.86 18.30
N THR A 6 10.76 29.30 17.13
CA THR A 6 10.96 28.42 15.97
C THR A 6 12.06 27.39 16.24
N HIS A 7 13.14 27.77 16.94
CA HIS A 7 14.17 26.83 17.34
C HIS A 7 13.63 25.81 18.37
N GLU A 8 12.88 26.27 19.38
CA GLU A 8 12.24 25.39 20.37
C GLU A 8 11.25 24.42 19.69
N TRP A 9 10.47 24.89 18.72
CA TRP A 9 9.55 24.05 17.94
C TRP A 9 10.28 22.92 17.20
N LYS A 10 11.46 23.17 16.63
CA LYS A 10 12.25 22.12 15.97
C LYS A 10 12.60 20.99 16.95
N THR A 11 13.03 21.35 18.16
CA THR A 11 13.36 20.38 19.21
C THR A 11 12.13 19.61 19.68
N VAL A 12 11.02 20.31 19.94
CA VAL A 12 9.75 19.67 20.37
C VAL A 12 9.22 18.75 19.27
N GLY A 13 9.27 19.17 18.01
CA GLY A 13 8.84 18.37 16.86
C GLY A 13 9.68 17.10 16.69
N ALA A 14 11.00 17.17 16.87
CA ALA A 14 11.87 16.00 16.83
C ALA A 14 11.53 14.99 17.94
N ASN A 15 11.34 15.47 19.18
CA ASN A 15 10.95 14.59 20.30
C ASN A 15 9.56 13.96 20.08
N LEU A 16 8.62 14.70 19.48
CA LEU A 16 7.29 14.17 19.15
C LEU A 16 7.39 13.09 18.07
N ALA A 17 8.20 13.31 17.03
CA ALA A 17 8.42 12.33 15.98
C ALA A 17 9.04 11.02 16.53
N GLU A 18 10.04 11.12 17.41
CA GLU A 18 10.61 9.96 18.10
C GLU A 18 9.54 9.21 18.93
N ALA A 19 8.70 9.94 19.67
CA ALA A 19 7.62 9.33 20.43
C ALA A 19 6.55 8.66 19.55
N MET A 20 6.28 9.20 18.35
CA MET A 20 5.41 8.58 17.35
C MET A 20 6.01 7.29 16.80
N LEU A 21 7.31 7.31 16.44
CA LEU A 21 8.04 6.14 15.95
C LEU A 21 8.09 5.01 17.00
N ASP A 22 8.26 5.37 18.27
CA ASP A 22 8.24 4.44 19.40
C ASP A 22 6.83 3.92 19.76
N GLY A 23 5.78 4.35 19.05
CA GLY A 23 4.39 3.98 19.32
C GLY A 23 3.84 4.52 20.65
N LYS A 24 4.48 5.55 21.22
CA LYS A 24 4.04 6.21 22.48
C LYS A 24 2.89 7.19 22.23
N VAL A 25 2.64 7.54 20.98
CA VAL A 25 1.58 8.45 20.54
C VAL A 25 0.64 7.64 19.65
N SER A 26 -0.67 7.70 19.94
CA SER A 26 -1.67 6.98 19.13
C SER A 26 -1.77 7.58 17.71
N VAL A 27 -2.39 6.84 16.79
CA VAL A 27 -2.68 7.37 15.44
C VAL A 27 -3.63 8.57 15.53
N GLU A 28 -4.64 8.51 16.40
CA GLU A 28 -5.58 9.61 16.64
C GLU A 28 -4.84 10.87 17.15
N ASP A 29 -3.98 10.73 18.15
CA ASP A 29 -3.18 11.85 18.68
C ASP A 29 -2.22 12.40 17.63
N THR A 30 -1.64 11.53 16.80
CA THR A 30 -0.79 11.90 15.67
C THR A 30 -1.56 12.76 14.68
N CYS A 31 -2.75 12.31 14.27
CA CYS A 31 -3.61 13.04 13.35
C CYS A 31 -4.00 14.41 13.95
N ALA A 32 -4.42 14.42 15.22
CA ALA A 32 -4.81 15.64 15.93
C ALA A 32 -3.67 16.67 16.02
N ALA A 33 -2.41 16.22 16.13
CA ALA A 33 -1.24 17.08 16.16
C ALA A 33 -0.85 17.62 14.77
N ILE A 34 -0.90 16.78 13.73
CA ILE A 34 -0.37 17.13 12.40
C ILE A 34 -1.37 17.92 11.54
N ILE A 35 -2.67 17.60 11.62
CA ILE A 35 -3.70 18.26 10.81
C ILE A 35 -3.68 19.80 10.94
N PRO A 36 -3.61 20.40 12.15
CA PRO A 36 -3.53 21.86 12.28
C PRO A 36 -2.29 22.47 11.65
N VAL A 37 -1.16 21.76 11.67
CA VAL A 37 0.09 22.20 11.04
C VAL A 37 -0.08 22.21 9.51
N LEU A 38 -0.66 21.15 8.94
CA LEU A 38 -0.97 21.08 7.51
C LEU A 38 -1.97 22.17 7.08
N ASP A 39 -2.95 22.48 7.92
CA ASP A 39 -3.89 23.58 7.67
C ASP A 39 -3.21 24.96 7.64
N LEU A 40 -2.17 25.17 8.44
CA LEU A 40 -1.35 26.39 8.37
C LEU A 40 -0.47 26.39 7.12
N LEU A 41 0.20 25.29 6.82
CA LEU A 41 1.07 25.16 5.63
C LEU A 41 0.28 25.39 4.35
N ARG A 42 -0.91 24.81 4.21
CA ARG A 42 -1.81 25.05 3.07
C ARG A 42 -2.26 26.50 2.93
N LYS A 43 -2.31 27.29 4.02
CA LYS A 43 -2.62 28.73 3.93
C LYS A 43 -1.41 29.55 3.48
N VAL A 44 -0.21 29.13 3.88
CA VAL A 44 1.05 29.80 3.52
C VAL A 44 1.48 29.46 2.09
N PHE A 45 1.24 28.22 1.67
CA PHE A 45 1.59 27.67 0.37
C PHE A 45 0.32 27.16 -0.33
N PRO A 46 -0.57 28.08 -0.78
CA PRO A 46 -1.90 27.72 -1.26
C PRO A 46 -1.92 26.92 -2.57
N ASP A 47 -0.84 27.00 -3.34
CA ASP A 47 -0.68 26.41 -4.66
C ASP A 47 0.08 25.08 -4.64
N GLU A 48 0.58 24.64 -3.49
CA GLU A 48 1.31 23.37 -3.34
C GLU A 48 0.33 22.23 -3.03
N ALA A 49 0.22 21.26 -3.95
CA ALA A 49 -0.70 20.13 -3.83
C ALA A 49 -0.32 19.13 -2.72
N GLU A 50 0.95 19.11 -2.30
CA GLU A 50 1.47 18.20 -1.27
C GLU A 50 0.74 18.35 0.07
N TYR A 51 0.43 19.59 0.49
CA TYR A 51 -0.22 19.82 1.78
C TYR A 51 -1.66 19.34 1.84
N PRO A 52 -2.56 19.66 0.89
CA PRO A 52 -3.88 19.04 0.86
C PRO A 52 -3.81 17.52 0.63
N ALA A 53 -2.82 16.99 -0.08
CA ALA A 53 -2.67 15.53 -0.26
C ALA A 53 -2.43 14.83 1.09
N ARG A 54 -1.40 15.27 1.83
CA ARG A 54 -1.11 14.77 3.18
C ARG A 54 -2.28 15.01 4.13
N GLN A 55 -2.93 16.17 4.03
CA GLN A 55 -4.09 16.46 4.86
C GLN A 55 -5.24 15.46 4.59
N GLY A 56 -5.43 15.07 3.33
CA GLY A 56 -6.34 13.99 2.95
C GLY A 56 -5.98 12.68 3.64
N GLU A 57 -4.72 12.26 3.58
CA GLU A 57 -4.23 11.04 4.22
C GLU A 57 -4.48 11.03 5.73
N TYR A 58 -4.14 12.11 6.44
CA TYR A 58 -4.36 12.17 7.89
C TYR A 58 -5.85 12.20 8.26
N TYR A 59 -6.70 12.90 7.51
CA TYR A 59 -8.15 12.80 7.75
C TYR A 59 -8.69 11.40 7.45
N HIS A 60 -8.11 10.73 6.46
CA HIS A 60 -8.51 9.39 6.05
C HIS A 60 -8.13 8.37 7.13
N LEU A 61 -6.89 8.42 7.63
CA LEU A 61 -6.41 7.63 8.78
C LEU A 61 -7.24 7.88 10.05
N ASP A 62 -7.74 9.09 10.25
CA ASP A 62 -8.58 9.48 11.39
C ASP A 62 -10.08 9.17 11.18
N GLY A 63 -10.45 8.49 10.09
CA GLY A 63 -11.85 8.15 9.78
C GLY A 63 -12.73 9.34 9.39
N GLN A 64 -12.17 10.55 9.23
CA GLN A 64 -12.88 11.76 8.81
C GLN A 64 -13.08 11.81 7.28
N LEU A 65 -13.70 10.77 6.71
CA LEU A 65 -13.77 10.52 5.26
C LEU A 65 -14.30 11.70 4.43
N ARG A 66 -15.26 12.46 4.95
CA ARG A 66 -15.76 13.65 4.25
C ARG A 66 -14.68 14.72 4.10
N ARG A 67 -13.88 14.95 5.15
CA ARG A 67 -12.78 15.93 5.11
C ARG A 67 -11.61 15.40 4.29
N ALA A 68 -11.35 14.09 4.35
CA ALA A 68 -10.39 13.44 3.46
C ALA A 68 -10.74 13.68 2.00
N GLY A 69 -11.98 13.37 1.58
CA GLY A 69 -12.45 13.62 0.23
C GLY A 69 -12.36 15.08 -0.22
N GLN A 70 -12.68 16.04 0.67
CA GLN A 70 -12.52 17.47 0.36
C GLN A 70 -11.06 17.87 0.15
N ALA A 71 -10.15 17.33 0.97
CA ALA A 71 -8.72 17.58 0.85
C ALA A 71 -8.17 16.96 -0.45
N TYR A 72 -8.51 15.71 -0.75
CA TYR A 72 -8.14 15.04 -1.99
C TYR A 72 -8.70 15.73 -3.24
N GLN A 73 -9.96 16.18 -3.23
CA GLN A 73 -10.51 16.97 -4.33
C GLN A 73 -9.72 18.27 -4.55
N ARG A 74 -9.27 18.91 -3.48
CA ARG A 74 -8.42 20.10 -3.59
C ARG A 74 -7.05 19.75 -4.15
N THR A 75 -6.45 18.64 -3.74
CA THR A 75 -5.21 18.13 -4.33
C THR A 75 -5.33 17.97 -5.83
N LEU A 76 -6.37 17.28 -6.31
CA LEU A 76 -6.60 17.06 -7.74
C LEU A 76 -7.02 18.34 -8.49
N ALA A 77 -7.56 19.34 -7.80
CA ALA A 77 -7.80 20.65 -8.41
C ALA A 77 -6.49 21.43 -8.65
N LEU A 78 -5.48 21.24 -7.80
CA LEU A 78 -4.15 21.86 -7.94
C LEU A 78 -3.27 21.08 -8.92
N GLU A 79 -3.25 19.76 -8.80
CA GLU A 79 -2.50 18.84 -9.65
C GLU A 79 -3.42 17.73 -10.17
N PRO A 80 -4.15 17.99 -11.28
CA PRO A 80 -5.10 17.03 -11.83
C PRO A 80 -4.41 15.80 -12.40
N PRO A 81 -5.11 14.65 -12.46
CA PRO A 81 -4.60 13.49 -13.16
C PRO A 81 -4.32 13.83 -14.63
N LEU A 82 -3.27 13.22 -15.17
CA LEU A 82 -2.91 13.35 -16.57
C LEU A 82 -3.67 12.30 -17.39
N ALA A 83 -3.93 12.63 -18.66
CA ALA A 83 -4.42 11.64 -19.60
C ALA A 83 -3.37 10.54 -19.79
N ILE A 84 -3.81 9.29 -19.73
CA ILE A 84 -2.95 8.16 -20.04
C ILE A 84 -2.79 8.01 -21.55
N THR A 85 -1.57 7.79 -22.02
CA THR A 85 -1.27 7.49 -23.42
C THR A 85 -1.53 6.01 -23.74
N GLU A 86 -1.66 5.67 -25.02
CA GLU A 86 -1.80 4.27 -25.45
C GLU A 86 -0.58 3.42 -25.04
N GLN A 87 0.63 3.99 -25.10
CA GLN A 87 1.86 3.31 -24.69
C GLN A 87 1.89 3.02 -23.20
N GLU A 88 1.49 3.98 -22.35
CA GLU A 88 1.40 3.78 -20.90
C GLU A 88 0.32 2.77 -20.54
N ALA A 89 -0.85 2.85 -21.19
CA ALA A 89 -1.91 1.86 -21.00
C ALA A 89 -1.48 0.46 -21.46
N ALA A 90 -0.66 0.35 -22.52
CA ALA A 90 -0.07 -0.91 -22.95
C ALA A 90 0.97 -1.42 -21.94
N ALA A 91 1.80 -0.55 -21.39
CA ALA A 91 2.77 -0.89 -20.35
C ALA A 91 2.08 -1.41 -19.07
N ILE A 92 0.99 -0.77 -18.63
CA ILE A 92 0.17 -1.26 -17.50
C ILE A 92 -0.34 -2.67 -17.75
N ARG A 93 -0.80 -2.99 -18.96
CA ARG A 93 -1.29 -4.34 -19.27
C ARG A 93 -0.14 -5.34 -19.34
N ARG A 94 0.95 -4.97 -20.00
CA ARG A 94 2.15 -5.82 -20.17
C ARG A 94 2.77 -6.20 -18.85
N HIS A 95 2.87 -5.25 -17.92
CA HIS A 95 3.56 -5.41 -16.66
C HIS A 95 2.62 -5.70 -15.48
N CYS A 96 1.34 -5.98 -15.76
CA CYS A 96 0.36 -6.30 -14.73
C CYS A 96 0.76 -7.61 -14.04
N PRO A 97 0.99 -7.60 -12.70
CA PRO A 97 1.47 -8.76 -11.98
C PRO A 97 0.45 -9.91 -12.05
N LEU A 98 0.93 -11.15 -12.09
CA LEU A 98 0.13 -12.34 -11.79
C LEU A 98 0.22 -12.59 -10.27
N LEU A 99 -0.92 -12.79 -9.62
CA LEU A 99 -0.97 -13.08 -8.19
C LEU A 99 -1.12 -14.59 -7.98
N LEU A 100 -0.46 -15.12 -6.96
CA LEU A 100 -0.53 -16.50 -6.54
C LEU A 100 -0.97 -16.57 -5.08
N THR A 101 -2.14 -17.14 -4.82
CA THR A 101 -2.69 -17.37 -3.48
C THR A 101 -2.64 -18.85 -3.14
N THR A 102 -3.06 -19.20 -1.92
CA THR A 102 -3.33 -20.59 -1.54
C THR A 102 -4.77 -20.98 -1.92
N GLU A 103 -5.05 -22.29 -2.00
CA GLU A 103 -6.43 -22.80 -2.18
C GLU A 103 -7.37 -22.40 -1.05
N ALA A 104 -6.82 -22.13 0.13
CA ALA A 104 -7.59 -21.80 1.32
C ALA A 104 -7.88 -20.30 1.47
N GLU A 105 -7.39 -19.44 0.55
CA GLU A 105 -7.60 -17.98 0.62
C GLU A 105 -9.09 -17.66 0.88
N CYS A 106 -9.33 -16.94 1.96
CA CYS A 106 -10.66 -16.69 2.50
C CYS A 106 -11.20 -15.32 2.11
N PHE A 107 -10.34 -14.38 1.70
CA PHE A 107 -10.74 -13.06 1.24
C PHE A 107 -10.44 -12.90 -0.26
N PRO A 108 -11.47 -12.82 -1.12
CA PRO A 108 -11.25 -12.64 -2.55
C PRO A 108 -10.75 -11.23 -2.87
N LEU A 109 -9.98 -11.10 -3.96
CA LEU A 109 -9.68 -9.81 -4.58
C LEU A 109 -10.96 -9.18 -5.14
N LYS A 110 -11.34 -8.02 -4.63
CA LYS A 110 -12.55 -7.28 -5.01
C LYS A 110 -12.32 -6.39 -6.22
N ASP A 111 -11.28 -5.58 -6.16
CA ASP A 111 -10.91 -4.61 -7.18
C ASP A 111 -9.40 -4.48 -7.29
N ILE A 112 -8.96 -3.94 -8.42
CA ILE A 112 -7.60 -3.47 -8.64
C ILE A 112 -7.66 -2.13 -9.37
N ALA A 113 -6.76 -1.22 -9.01
CA ALA A 113 -6.48 -0.02 -9.78
C ALA A 113 -5.00 0.01 -10.17
N ALA A 114 -4.72 0.52 -11.36
CA ALA A 114 -3.36 0.75 -11.83
C ALA A 114 -3.12 2.25 -12.04
N VAL A 115 -2.08 2.79 -11.44
CA VAL A 115 -1.70 4.19 -11.56
C VAL A 115 -0.29 4.29 -12.11
N HIS A 116 -0.14 4.97 -13.25
CA HIS A 116 1.16 5.27 -13.85
C HIS A 116 1.74 6.54 -13.23
N HIS A 117 3.03 6.50 -12.90
CA HIS A 117 3.75 7.65 -12.36
C HIS A 117 3.96 8.72 -13.44
N PRO A 118 3.65 10.00 -13.20
CA PRO A 118 3.55 11.00 -14.25
C PRO A 118 4.85 11.26 -15.02
N THR A 119 6.00 11.06 -14.36
CA THR A 119 7.35 11.39 -14.89
C THR A 119 8.35 10.23 -14.87
N ARG A 120 7.93 9.03 -14.44
CA ARG A 120 8.82 7.86 -14.33
C ARG A 120 8.15 6.66 -14.99
N PRO A 121 8.90 5.72 -15.58
CA PRO A 121 8.34 4.47 -16.09
C PRO A 121 8.08 3.51 -14.91
N LEU A 122 7.17 3.91 -14.04
CA LEU A 122 6.81 3.24 -12.79
C LEU A 122 5.29 3.14 -12.71
N ILE A 123 4.80 1.94 -12.39
CA ILE A 123 3.37 1.66 -12.27
C ILE A 123 3.10 1.16 -10.85
N GLY A 124 2.14 1.77 -10.16
CA GLY A 124 1.55 1.24 -8.93
C GLY A 124 0.31 0.42 -9.25
N TYR A 125 0.26 -0.81 -8.76
CA TYR A 125 -0.93 -1.67 -8.76
C TYR A 125 -1.45 -1.78 -7.33
N HIS A 126 -2.69 -1.34 -7.15
CA HIS A 126 -3.37 -1.23 -5.86
C HIS A 126 -4.42 -2.33 -5.79
N LEU A 127 -4.21 -3.29 -4.90
CA LEU A 127 -5.05 -4.45 -4.71
C LEU A 127 -5.99 -4.21 -3.53
N PHE A 128 -7.28 -4.49 -3.72
CA PHE A 128 -8.29 -4.36 -2.68
C PHE A 128 -8.90 -5.73 -2.37
N TRP A 129 -8.45 -6.35 -1.30
CA TRP A 129 -8.92 -7.64 -0.81
C TRP A 129 -10.16 -7.47 0.07
N GLU A 130 -10.96 -8.51 0.23
CA GLU A 130 -12.22 -8.38 0.97
C GLU A 130 -12.07 -7.89 2.41
N ASP A 131 -11.04 -8.35 3.12
CA ASP A 131 -10.79 -8.00 4.52
C ASP A 131 -9.33 -8.32 4.90
N ASP A 132 -8.92 -8.10 6.15
CA ASP A 132 -7.69 -8.63 6.75
C ASP A 132 -8.06 -9.52 7.95
N PHE A 133 -7.54 -10.75 7.96
CA PHE A 133 -7.83 -11.75 8.98
C PHE A 133 -7.47 -11.28 10.40
N ASP A 134 -6.48 -10.40 10.55
CA ASP A 134 -6.12 -9.82 11.82
C ASP A 134 -6.92 -8.58 12.18
N PHE A 135 -7.69 -7.97 11.29
CA PHE A 135 -8.35 -6.69 11.56
C PHE A 135 -9.88 -6.68 11.43
N PRO A 136 -10.60 -7.56 12.18
CA PRO A 136 -12.06 -7.58 12.15
C PRO A 136 -12.74 -6.36 12.82
N ASP A 137 -11.97 -5.41 13.36
CA ASP A 137 -12.43 -4.28 14.18
C ASP A 137 -11.81 -2.94 13.77
N ASP A 138 -11.13 -2.85 12.63
CA ASP A 138 -10.60 -1.58 12.11
C ASP A 138 -11.65 -0.78 11.31
N TYR A 139 -12.79 -1.41 11.00
CA TYR A 139 -13.91 -0.86 10.23
C TYR A 139 -13.55 -0.50 8.78
N GLU A 140 -12.43 -1.00 8.28
CA GLU A 140 -12.07 -0.88 6.88
C GLU A 140 -12.83 -1.95 6.06
N PRO A 141 -13.42 -1.61 4.91
CA PRO A 141 -14.22 -2.55 4.13
C PRO A 141 -13.39 -3.39 3.15
N CYS A 142 -12.06 -3.25 3.21
CA CYS A 142 -11.09 -3.98 2.43
C CYS A 142 -9.68 -3.82 3.02
N ASP A 143 -8.84 -4.81 2.78
CA ASP A 143 -7.40 -4.67 2.92
C ASP A 143 -6.79 -4.11 1.61
N HIS A 144 -5.86 -3.17 1.74
CA HIS A 144 -5.25 -2.43 0.62
C HIS A 144 -3.75 -2.71 0.53
N GLU A 145 -3.34 -3.38 -0.54
CA GLU A 145 -1.96 -3.78 -0.80
C GLU A 145 -1.39 -3.07 -2.05
N GLU A 146 -0.09 -2.77 -2.03
CA GLU A 146 0.58 -2.03 -3.10
C GLU A 146 1.74 -2.85 -3.71
N ILE A 147 1.74 -2.92 -5.05
CA ILE A 147 2.84 -3.48 -5.84
C ILE A 147 3.32 -2.39 -6.80
N TRP A 148 4.63 -2.16 -6.89
CA TRP A 148 5.19 -1.25 -7.88
C TRP A 148 6.09 -1.99 -8.87
N VAL A 149 5.95 -1.65 -10.14
CA VAL A 149 6.77 -2.20 -11.23
C VAL A 149 7.42 -1.05 -12.00
N GLU A 150 8.74 -0.99 -11.94
CA GLU A 150 9.55 -0.13 -12.79
C GLU A 150 9.93 -0.89 -14.07
N TYR A 151 9.95 -0.18 -15.19
CA TYR A 151 10.28 -0.75 -16.49
C TYR A 151 11.13 0.19 -17.34
N ASP A 152 11.81 -0.35 -18.34
CA ASP A 152 12.43 0.42 -19.41
C ASP A 152 11.38 0.71 -20.49
N PRO A 153 11.05 1.98 -20.81
CA PRO A 153 10.00 2.30 -21.78
C PRO A 153 10.42 2.08 -23.25
N VAL A 154 11.71 1.88 -23.53
CA VAL A 154 12.25 1.61 -24.86
C VAL A 154 12.33 0.11 -25.10
N GLU A 155 12.95 -0.63 -24.17
CA GLU A 155 13.10 -2.07 -24.27
C GLU A 155 11.83 -2.82 -23.80
N GLU A 156 10.90 -2.12 -23.16
CA GLU A 156 9.66 -2.66 -22.58
C GLU A 156 9.93 -3.80 -21.57
N THR A 157 11.04 -3.73 -20.84
CA THR A 157 11.45 -4.77 -19.87
C THR A 157 11.35 -4.29 -18.44
N VAL A 158 10.97 -5.18 -17.52
CA VAL A 158 10.92 -4.89 -16.09
C VAL A 158 12.34 -4.63 -15.57
N THR A 159 12.52 -3.53 -14.82
CA THR A 159 13.81 -3.15 -14.20
C THR A 159 13.77 -3.28 -12.68
N GLN A 160 12.60 -3.11 -12.06
CA GLN A 160 12.41 -3.27 -10.62
C GLN A 160 11.00 -3.78 -10.30
N VAL A 161 10.90 -4.65 -9.30
CA VAL A 161 9.63 -5.08 -8.71
C VAL A 161 9.71 -4.82 -7.20
N MET A 162 8.71 -4.11 -6.68
CA MET A 162 8.59 -3.74 -5.28
C MET A 162 7.21 -4.05 -4.74
N THR A 163 7.10 -4.32 -3.44
CA THR A 163 5.81 -4.44 -2.75
C THR A 163 5.84 -3.71 -1.41
N PHE A 164 4.68 -3.31 -0.93
CA PHE A 164 4.50 -2.82 0.44
C PHE A 164 4.14 -4.00 1.34
N PHE A 165 5.11 -4.54 2.08
CA PHE A 165 4.94 -5.69 2.96
C PHE A 165 4.98 -5.24 4.43
N HIS A 166 3.82 -5.31 5.12
CA HIS A 166 3.70 -5.05 6.57
C HIS A 166 4.47 -3.81 7.06
N SER A 167 4.18 -2.65 6.43
CA SER A 167 4.82 -1.35 6.68
C SER A 167 6.24 -1.16 6.13
N SER A 168 6.71 -2.06 5.26
CA SER A 168 8.04 -1.95 4.63
C SER A 168 7.95 -2.03 3.11
N VAL A 169 8.76 -1.24 2.41
CA VAL A 169 8.97 -1.46 0.96
C VAL A 169 10.06 -2.49 0.77
N ILE A 170 9.75 -3.57 0.05
CA ILE A 170 10.68 -4.65 -0.25
C ILE A 170 10.89 -4.75 -1.77
N SER A 171 12.07 -5.19 -2.19
CA SER A 171 12.40 -5.39 -3.61
C SER A 171 13.25 -6.64 -3.80
N SER A 172 13.25 -7.21 -5.00
CA SER A 172 14.01 -8.44 -5.30
C SER A 172 14.51 -8.45 -6.75
N GLU A 173 15.82 -8.65 -6.94
CA GLU A 173 16.39 -8.91 -8.26
C GLU A 173 15.88 -10.21 -8.87
N GLU A 174 15.59 -11.23 -8.04
CA GLU A 174 15.04 -12.49 -8.53
C GLU A 174 13.62 -12.31 -9.07
N ALA A 175 12.84 -11.40 -8.49
CA ALA A 175 11.50 -11.08 -9.01
C ALA A 175 11.56 -10.40 -10.37
N VAL A 176 12.58 -9.57 -10.62
CA VAL A 176 12.83 -8.98 -11.95
C VAL A 176 13.19 -10.07 -12.97
N ARG A 177 14.06 -11.01 -12.60
CA ARG A 177 14.43 -12.14 -13.48
C ARG A 177 13.21 -13.03 -13.78
N GLU A 178 12.42 -13.37 -12.75
CA GLU A 178 11.19 -14.15 -12.88
C GLU A 178 10.18 -13.45 -13.81
N ALA A 179 10.03 -12.12 -13.70
CA ALA A 179 9.15 -11.35 -14.58
C ALA A 179 9.59 -11.43 -16.05
N ARG A 180 10.88 -11.19 -16.33
CA ARG A 180 11.44 -11.24 -17.69
C ARG A 180 11.30 -12.62 -18.34
N GLU A 181 11.57 -13.67 -17.57
CA GLU A 181 11.41 -15.07 -18.03
C GLU A 181 9.94 -15.43 -18.34
N ARG A 182 8.99 -14.65 -17.83
CA ARG A 182 7.55 -14.89 -17.97
C ARG A 182 6.82 -13.81 -18.76
N GLY A 183 7.52 -13.18 -19.70
CA GLY A 183 6.92 -12.20 -20.61
C GLY A 183 6.65 -10.86 -19.96
N GLU A 184 7.55 -10.42 -19.09
CA GLU A 184 7.56 -9.11 -18.43
C GLU A 184 6.44 -8.89 -17.42
N ARG A 185 5.80 -9.97 -16.96
CA ARG A 185 4.77 -9.98 -15.91
C ARG A 185 5.35 -10.49 -14.60
N PRO A 186 5.50 -9.64 -13.56
CA PRO A 186 5.93 -10.11 -12.25
C PRO A 186 4.96 -11.15 -11.66
N ILE A 187 5.49 -12.09 -10.89
CA ILE A 187 4.69 -13.01 -10.07
C ILE A 187 4.79 -12.59 -8.62
N ILE A 188 3.64 -12.36 -7.99
CA ILE A 188 3.53 -11.99 -6.59
C ILE A 188 2.79 -13.09 -5.84
N ARG A 189 3.36 -13.53 -4.72
CA ARG A 189 2.76 -14.54 -3.85
C ARG A 189 2.05 -13.80 -2.73
N ILE A 190 0.81 -14.16 -2.43
CA ILE A 190 -0.04 -13.42 -1.50
C ILE A 190 -0.21 -14.24 -0.23
N GLU A 191 0.22 -13.69 0.89
CA GLU A 191 0.05 -14.28 2.21
C GLU A 191 -1.43 -14.51 2.52
N TRP A 192 -1.76 -15.71 2.99
CA TRP A 192 -3.15 -16.07 3.28
C TRP A 192 -3.78 -15.13 4.30
N GLY A 193 -4.96 -14.58 3.97
CA GLY A 193 -5.81 -13.80 4.87
C GLY A 193 -5.27 -12.45 5.33
N LYS A 194 -3.96 -12.21 5.26
CA LYS A 194 -3.30 -10.93 5.60
C LYS A 194 -2.70 -10.20 4.40
N HIS A 195 -2.71 -10.87 3.25
CA HIS A 195 -2.34 -10.37 1.92
C HIS A 195 -0.96 -9.74 1.73
N GLY A 196 -0.04 -9.90 2.70
CA GLY A 196 1.35 -9.53 2.53
C GLY A 196 1.91 -10.05 1.20
N SER A 197 2.39 -9.14 0.36
CA SER A 197 2.79 -9.45 -1.01
C SER A 197 4.28 -9.85 -1.09
N LEU A 198 4.56 -11.13 -1.31
CA LEU A 198 5.89 -11.71 -1.36
C LEU A 198 6.47 -11.78 -2.79
N LEU A 199 7.75 -11.44 -2.89
CA LEU A 199 8.55 -11.48 -4.11
C LEU A 199 9.27 -12.83 -4.28
N LYS A 200 9.80 -13.12 -5.47
CA LYS A 200 10.70 -14.26 -5.65
C LYS A 200 11.94 -14.13 -4.74
N GLY A 201 12.35 -15.24 -4.12
CA GLY A 201 13.48 -15.27 -3.18
C GLY A 201 13.16 -14.69 -1.80
N TRP A 202 11.87 -14.48 -1.49
CA TRP A 202 11.37 -13.93 -0.23
C TRP A 202 11.96 -14.61 1.01
N GLU A 203 12.28 -15.90 0.93
CA GLU A 203 12.78 -16.68 2.05
C GLU A 203 14.04 -16.06 2.69
N THR A 204 14.86 -15.37 1.89
CA THR A 204 16.12 -14.77 2.34
C THR A 204 16.09 -13.26 2.50
N ILE A 205 14.95 -12.60 2.23
CA ILE A 205 14.88 -11.14 2.30
C ILE A 205 14.69 -10.71 3.76
N ASP A 206 15.56 -9.82 4.24
CA ASP A 206 15.39 -9.14 5.53
C ASP A 206 14.28 -8.08 5.44
N ILE A 207 13.37 -8.07 6.41
CA ILE A 207 12.31 -7.04 6.46
C ILE A 207 12.90 -5.79 7.14
N PRO A 208 12.90 -4.63 6.44
CA PRO A 208 13.36 -3.37 7.02
C PRO A 208 12.73 -3.08 8.38
N MET A 209 13.54 -2.61 9.33
CA MET A 209 13.11 -2.21 10.68
C MET A 209 12.49 -3.31 11.57
N LYS A 210 12.30 -4.54 11.10
CA LYS A 210 11.76 -5.67 11.89
C LYS A 210 12.83 -6.60 12.45
N ASN A 211 14.10 -6.46 12.04
CA ASN A 211 15.23 -7.29 12.48
C ASN A 211 14.98 -8.81 12.32
N MET A 212 14.31 -9.21 11.24
CA MET A 212 14.03 -10.62 10.94
C MET A 212 13.86 -10.85 9.44
N THR A 213 14.04 -12.11 9.03
CA THR A 213 13.79 -12.54 7.65
C THR A 213 12.30 -12.67 7.37
N MET A 214 11.92 -12.55 6.10
CA MET A 214 10.58 -12.85 5.63
C MET A 214 10.19 -14.31 5.90
N GLN A 215 11.13 -15.26 5.82
CA GLN A 215 10.86 -16.66 6.19
C GLN A 215 10.44 -16.81 7.66
N ASP A 216 11.15 -16.14 8.57
CA ASP A 216 10.80 -16.19 10.00
C ASP A 216 9.46 -15.51 10.25
N TRP A 217 9.16 -14.41 9.55
CA TRP A 217 7.89 -13.71 9.64
C TRP A 217 6.74 -14.61 9.21
N ILE A 218 6.82 -15.19 8.01
CA ILE A 218 5.77 -16.07 7.46
C ILE A 218 5.54 -17.30 8.33
N ARG A 219 6.59 -17.86 8.94
CA ARG A 219 6.44 -18.95 9.91
C ARG A 219 5.71 -18.52 11.18
N GLN A 220 6.05 -17.34 11.73
CA GLN A 220 5.35 -16.80 12.89
C GLN A 220 3.90 -16.46 12.56
N THR A 221 3.64 -15.86 11.40
CA THR A 221 2.29 -15.53 10.96
C THR A 221 1.46 -16.79 10.74
N TYR A 222 2.01 -17.85 10.11
CA TYR A 222 1.33 -19.13 9.99
C TYR A 222 0.86 -19.67 11.35
N GLU A 223 1.74 -19.71 12.36
CA GLU A 223 1.37 -20.17 13.70
C GLU A 223 0.31 -19.24 14.33
N HIS A 224 0.43 -17.93 14.14
CA HIS A 224 -0.53 -16.95 14.64
C HIS A 224 -1.92 -17.13 14.02
N VAL A 225 -2.03 -17.17 12.69
CA VAL A 225 -3.32 -17.28 12.00
C VAL A 225 -3.92 -18.68 12.09
N LYS A 226 -3.10 -19.73 12.21
CA LYS A 226 -3.55 -21.08 12.54
C LYS A 226 -4.25 -21.15 13.90
N ASN A 227 -3.81 -20.31 14.84
CA ASN A 227 -4.42 -20.19 16.18
C ASN A 227 -5.54 -19.12 16.24
N GLY A 228 -6.06 -18.69 15.08
CA GLY A 228 -7.19 -17.77 14.97
C GLY A 228 -6.83 -16.30 14.86
N GLY A 229 -5.54 -15.98 14.79
CA GLY A 229 -5.04 -14.62 14.57
C GLY A 229 -5.39 -13.67 15.71
N ARG A 230 -5.46 -12.37 15.40
CA ARG A 230 -5.85 -11.33 16.36
C ARG A 230 -7.35 -11.38 16.63
N LEU A 231 -7.75 -11.21 17.90
CA LEU A 231 -9.16 -11.25 18.34
C LEU A 231 -9.96 -12.46 17.82
N PRO A 232 -9.54 -13.71 18.12
CA PRO A 232 -10.16 -14.92 17.57
C PRO A 232 -11.66 -15.06 17.91
N GLU A 233 -12.09 -14.48 19.04
CA GLU A 233 -13.49 -14.49 19.50
C GLU A 233 -14.31 -13.29 19.01
N HIS A 234 -13.78 -12.46 18.09
CA HIS A 234 -14.51 -11.31 17.57
C HIS A 234 -15.80 -11.77 16.86
N PRO A 235 -16.96 -11.11 17.06
CA PRO A 235 -18.23 -11.56 16.49
C PRO A 235 -18.25 -11.70 14.97
N LEU A 236 -17.44 -10.95 14.22
CA LEU A 236 -17.34 -11.11 12.76
C LEU A 236 -16.62 -12.39 12.35
N LYS A 237 -15.63 -12.84 13.12
CA LYS A 237 -14.86 -14.07 12.82
C LYS A 237 -15.70 -15.34 12.84
N ARG A 238 -16.93 -15.31 13.38
CA ARG A 238 -17.88 -16.43 13.24
C ARG A 238 -18.27 -16.73 11.79
N PHE A 239 -18.05 -15.78 10.87
CA PHE A 239 -18.28 -15.93 9.44
C PHE A 239 -17.00 -16.17 8.65
N TRP A 240 -15.84 -16.16 9.31
CA TRP A 240 -14.54 -16.42 8.72
C TRP A 240 -14.08 -17.83 9.10
N PRO A 241 -13.03 -18.37 8.45
CA PRO A 241 -12.33 -19.55 8.97
C PRO A 241 -11.87 -19.31 10.41
N ARG A 242 -11.85 -20.36 11.23
CA ARG A 242 -11.33 -20.27 12.61
C ARG A 242 -9.82 -20.00 12.67
N GLY A 243 -9.14 -20.24 11.55
CA GLY A 243 -7.72 -20.10 11.36
C GLY A 243 -7.33 -20.81 10.07
N PHE A 244 -6.06 -20.74 9.68
CA PHE A 244 -5.58 -21.49 8.53
C PHE A 244 -5.59 -23.00 8.82
N GLU A 245 -6.36 -23.75 8.03
CA GLU A 245 -6.46 -25.21 8.12
C GLU A 245 -5.43 -25.85 7.19
N GLY A 246 -4.32 -26.34 7.75
CA GLY A 246 -3.29 -27.00 6.94
C GLY A 246 -1.94 -27.12 7.63
N SER A 247 -0.95 -27.55 6.85
CA SER A 247 0.46 -27.52 7.24
C SER A 247 1.12 -26.21 6.79
N TYR A 248 2.32 -25.96 7.28
CA TYR A 248 3.10 -24.79 6.85
C TYR A 248 3.39 -24.85 5.35
N GLU A 249 3.61 -26.04 4.81
CA GLU A 249 3.85 -26.26 3.38
C GLU A 249 2.64 -25.84 2.54
N SER A 250 1.40 -26.16 2.98
CA SER A 250 0.20 -25.67 2.30
C SER A 250 -0.01 -24.15 2.44
N TYR A 251 0.49 -23.53 3.51
CA TYR A 251 0.40 -22.08 3.73
C TYR A 251 1.26 -21.29 2.75
N ILE A 252 2.37 -21.88 2.29
CA ILE A 252 3.31 -21.24 1.36
C ILE A 252 3.29 -21.86 -0.04
N ASP A 253 2.27 -22.65 -0.37
CA ASP A 253 2.19 -23.37 -1.65
C ASP A 253 1.95 -22.43 -2.83
N PHE A 254 1.22 -21.32 -2.62
CA PHE A 254 0.94 -20.27 -3.61
C PHE A 254 0.62 -20.84 -5.01
N SER A 255 -0.29 -21.82 -5.08
CA SER A 255 -0.58 -22.58 -6.30
C SER A 255 -1.78 -22.06 -7.08
N VAL A 256 -2.59 -21.16 -6.50
CA VAL A 256 -3.83 -20.69 -7.12
C VAL A 256 -3.60 -19.33 -7.79
N PRO A 257 -3.70 -19.26 -9.13
CA PRO A 257 -3.49 -18.00 -9.84
C PRO A 257 -4.73 -17.11 -9.79
N ILE A 258 -4.51 -15.83 -9.53
CA ILE A 258 -5.47 -14.75 -9.77
C ILE A 258 -4.81 -13.81 -10.78
N ASP A 259 -5.52 -13.49 -11.87
CA ASP A 259 -5.03 -12.58 -12.91
C ASP A 259 -5.74 -11.21 -12.80
N PRO A 260 -5.11 -10.20 -12.19
CA PRO A 260 -5.69 -8.86 -12.07
C PRO A 260 -5.89 -8.15 -13.40
N LEU A 261 -5.21 -8.58 -14.47
CA LEU A 261 -5.44 -8.03 -15.81
C LEU A 261 -6.90 -8.23 -16.23
N LEU A 262 -7.52 -9.36 -15.87
CA LEU A 262 -8.93 -9.62 -16.15
C LEU A 262 -9.87 -8.64 -15.43
N TYR A 263 -9.48 -8.14 -14.27
CA TYR A 263 -10.23 -7.12 -13.54
C TYR A 263 -10.09 -5.76 -14.23
N LEU A 264 -8.87 -5.37 -14.62
CA LEU A 264 -8.61 -4.13 -15.35
C LEU A 264 -9.27 -4.12 -16.74
N GLU A 265 -9.42 -5.28 -17.40
CA GLU A 265 -10.15 -5.40 -18.66
C GLU A 265 -11.66 -5.22 -18.50
N ARG A 266 -12.22 -5.69 -17.39
CA ARG A 266 -13.67 -5.56 -17.08
C ARG A 266 -14.03 -4.18 -16.55
N LYS A 267 -13.18 -3.64 -15.69
CA LYS A 267 -13.34 -2.35 -15.02
C LYS A 267 -12.00 -1.61 -15.13
N PRO A 268 -11.79 -0.81 -16.19
CA PRO A 268 -10.50 -0.16 -16.47
C PRO A 268 -10.24 1.00 -15.52
N LEU A 269 -9.86 0.66 -14.28
CA LEU A 269 -9.37 1.59 -13.26
C LEU A 269 -7.90 1.89 -13.54
N ILE A 270 -7.65 2.65 -14.59
CA ILE A 270 -6.31 2.97 -15.08
C ILE A 270 -6.13 4.49 -15.09
N PHE A 271 -5.12 4.98 -14.36
CA PHE A 271 -4.89 6.40 -14.13
C PHE A 271 -3.43 6.79 -14.31
N LYS A 272 -3.15 8.10 -14.39
CA LYS A 272 -1.80 8.67 -14.34
C LYS A 272 -1.81 9.88 -13.42
N SER A 273 -1.15 9.77 -12.27
CA SER A 273 -1.18 10.81 -11.23
C SER A 273 0.01 10.68 -10.27
N LEU A 274 0.44 11.78 -9.66
CA LEU A 274 1.35 11.73 -8.52
C LEU A 274 0.61 11.42 -7.21
N HIS A 275 -0.66 11.81 -7.10
CA HIS A 275 -1.49 11.71 -5.89
C HIS A 275 -2.41 10.50 -6.00
N VAL A 276 -1.88 9.33 -5.65
CA VAL A 276 -2.55 8.05 -5.83
C VAL A 276 -3.73 7.91 -4.89
N ASN A 277 -3.58 8.18 -3.59
CA ASN A 277 -4.67 8.07 -2.62
C ASN A 277 -5.84 8.97 -3.02
N ALA A 278 -5.54 10.17 -3.51
CA ALA A 278 -6.56 11.11 -3.97
C ALA A 278 -7.36 10.55 -5.15
N ILE A 279 -6.70 9.97 -6.16
CA ILE A 279 -7.36 9.35 -7.32
C ILE A 279 -8.15 8.12 -6.90
N LEU A 280 -7.56 7.26 -6.08
CA LEU A 280 -8.21 6.04 -5.61
C LEU A 280 -9.51 6.37 -4.87
N PHE A 281 -9.46 7.35 -3.96
CA PHE A 281 -10.59 7.78 -3.15
C PHE A 281 -11.69 8.50 -3.96
N THR A 282 -11.32 9.34 -4.92
CA THR A 282 -12.28 10.23 -5.59
C THR A 282 -12.79 9.69 -6.92
N GLU A 283 -12.01 8.85 -7.60
CA GLU A 283 -12.28 8.42 -8.98
C GLU A 283 -12.30 6.89 -9.18
N ALA A 284 -11.59 6.10 -8.36
CA ALA A 284 -11.39 4.67 -8.63
C ALA A 284 -12.35 3.72 -7.89
N ILE A 285 -12.37 3.78 -6.54
CA ILE A 285 -13.14 2.85 -5.72
C ILE A 285 -14.32 3.53 -5.03
N PRO A 286 -15.50 2.89 -4.96
CA PRO A 286 -16.70 3.47 -4.35
C PRO A 286 -16.80 3.23 -2.84
N TYR A 287 -15.78 2.68 -2.20
CA TYR A 287 -15.74 2.30 -0.78
C TYR A 287 -14.43 2.78 -0.12
N ASN A 288 -14.40 2.80 1.21
CA ASN A 288 -13.23 3.23 1.96
C ASN A 288 -12.06 2.23 1.84
N PHE A 289 -10.84 2.67 2.08
CA PHE A 289 -9.66 1.80 2.13
C PHE A 289 -8.63 2.45 3.06
N HIS A 290 -7.67 1.70 3.57
CA HIS A 290 -6.58 2.31 4.34
C HIS A 290 -5.60 3.07 3.41
N PRO A 291 -5.36 4.38 3.58
CA PRO A 291 -4.42 5.12 2.74
C PRO A 291 -2.99 4.61 2.95
N LYS A 292 -2.22 4.52 1.86
CA LYS A 292 -0.83 4.01 1.89
C LYS A 292 0.13 5.05 1.33
N MET A 293 1.40 4.68 1.12
CA MET A 293 2.49 5.63 0.85
C MET A 293 2.51 6.18 -0.58
N GLU A 294 1.62 5.70 -1.46
CA GLU A 294 1.47 6.06 -2.88
C GLU A 294 2.65 5.61 -3.76
N TRP A 295 3.87 6.05 -3.44
CA TRP A 295 5.09 5.78 -4.20
C TRP A 295 6.25 5.36 -3.29
N PRO A 296 7.10 4.42 -3.75
CA PRO A 296 8.14 3.81 -2.91
C PRO A 296 9.22 4.79 -2.45
N ASP A 297 9.45 5.90 -3.16
CA ASP A 297 10.45 6.91 -2.77
C ASP A 297 10.04 7.71 -1.53
N ARG A 298 8.74 7.79 -1.19
CA ARG A 298 8.30 8.35 0.10
C ARG A 298 8.82 7.51 1.27
N PHE A 299 8.96 6.20 1.09
CA PHE A 299 9.53 5.29 2.09
C PHE A 299 11.05 5.41 2.17
N ALA A 300 11.72 5.45 1.02
CA ALA A 300 13.17 5.59 0.97
C ALA A 300 13.65 6.87 1.66
N ARG A 301 12.91 7.99 1.51
CA ARG A 301 13.20 9.24 2.23
C ARG A 301 13.06 9.08 3.74
N ALA A 302 11.99 8.41 4.20
CA ALA A 302 11.76 8.16 5.62
C ALA A 302 12.82 7.27 6.30
N LEU A 303 13.58 6.48 5.53
CA LEU A 303 14.71 5.69 6.05
C LEU A 303 16.05 6.46 6.09
N LEU A 304 16.15 7.57 5.36
CA LEU A 304 17.39 8.35 5.23
C LEU A 304 17.44 9.57 6.14
N ASP A 305 16.29 9.97 6.70
CA ASP A 305 16.12 11.08 7.64
C ASP A 305 16.06 10.58 9.10
#